data_AF-A0A428WQT6-F1
#
_entry.id   AF-A0A428WQT6-F1
#
_cell.length_a   1.000
_cell.length_b   1.000
_cell.length_c   1.000
_cell.angle_alpha   90.00
_cell.angle_beta   90.00
_cell.angle_gamma   90.00
#
_symmetry.space_group_name_H-M   'P 1'
#
loop_
_entity.id
_entity.type
_entity.pdbx_description
1 polymer ?
#
loop_
_entity_poly.entity_id
_entity_poly.type
_entity_poly.pdbx_seq_one_letter_code
_entity_poly.pdbx_strand_id
1 'polypeptide(L)'
;MIFSARATVVVAVAIAGAAVPASASADAPPGCGGLAPNPSVELTARNGAPDGYVFTPAAPVPPGTPAAKAPKLLTEQAYAVDGQRSAVIQTPDGKTSTASQTERFVPGGVYTLSVWTASHAPKYEPATGLRFFDATGAQVQETKLVAGHYAGDGQLEQQDFPAATAPAKATAVKFFATTSLDRLRWDCVDLQLAAYSVKKEVRNPATGAWGPFATVTAGETAHYRVTVTNEGTQDLTGITVRDPWCAEPFGPFGLAAGANRQLTCDHPDLTVADTGHVNTAKVTGVHYVSGTLGDKTASATITVLPPPSIAKIGDFAWADRNRDGLQDPGEPGVAGVKVTLKDGAGGTVGTTTTDDKGKYGFEKLKDGTYQVCFDGFPEGFAVTREDAGSDDKDSDAGADGCAAPRTLGGKGREDFTVDLGLAPPTNRIGDFAWADTDGNGRQDPGEPGLAGVKVTLKNGATEVASVATGDDGAYAFDGLEDGGYQVCFTPPPGEHLVPKDAADDAADSDADPATGCTDVRQLGQGKREDRTVDAGFAVTVGA
;
A
#
# COMPACT_ATOMS: atom_id res chain seq x y z
N MET A 1 29.84 -30.23 -0.27
CA MET A 1 30.40 -29.06 -1.00
C MET A 1 29.25 -28.53 -1.83
N ILE A 2 28.68 -27.35 -1.67
CA ILE A 2 29.26 -26.01 -1.47
C ILE A 2 28.29 -25.21 -0.57
N PHE A 3 28.79 -24.65 0.53
CA PHE A 3 28.07 -23.66 1.33
C PHE A 3 28.13 -22.31 0.59
N SER A 4 26.98 -21.76 0.18
CA SER A 4 26.90 -20.40 -0.36
C SER A 4 26.60 -19.42 0.78
N ALA A 5 27.66 -18.92 1.43
CA ALA A 5 27.57 -17.80 2.34
C ALA A 5 27.18 -16.53 1.55
N ARG A 6 25.93 -16.08 1.69
CA ARG A 6 25.53 -14.75 1.22
C ARG A 6 26.05 -13.72 2.21
N ALA A 7 27.17 -13.09 1.87
CA ALA A 7 27.64 -11.90 2.54
C ALA A 7 26.69 -10.74 2.24
N THR A 8 25.98 -10.26 3.26
CA THR A 8 25.17 -9.04 3.19
C THR A 8 26.11 -7.86 3.04
N VAL A 9 26.12 -7.25 1.86
CA VAL A 9 26.82 -6.00 1.57
C VAL A 9 26.06 -4.87 2.27
N VAL A 10 26.58 -4.40 3.41
CA VAL A 10 26.17 -3.13 4.01
C VAL A 10 26.73 -2.01 3.14
N VAL A 11 25.87 -1.39 2.34
CA VAL A 11 26.23 -0.15 1.62
C VAL A 11 26.14 1.00 2.61
N ALA A 12 27.25 1.28 3.31
CA ALA A 12 27.44 2.54 4.00
C ALA A 12 27.72 3.62 2.95
N VAL A 13 26.72 4.45 2.65
CA VAL A 13 26.94 5.67 1.86
C VAL A 13 27.64 6.69 2.76
N ALA A 14 28.97 6.69 2.72
CA ALA A 14 29.78 7.76 3.29
C ALA A 14 29.64 9.00 2.41
N ILE A 15 28.82 9.96 2.83
CA ILE A 15 28.83 11.30 2.25
C ILE A 15 30.10 11.97 2.77
N ALA A 16 31.05 12.22 1.87
CA ALA A 16 32.29 12.93 2.14
C ALA A 16 31.98 14.30 2.73
N GLY A 17 32.27 14.46 4.03
CA GLY A 17 32.28 15.75 4.69
C GLY A 17 33.39 16.61 4.11
N ALA A 18 33.03 17.75 3.54
CA ALA A 18 33.97 18.82 3.31
C ALA A 18 34.41 19.35 4.69
N ALA A 19 35.64 19.04 5.07
CA ALA A 19 36.30 19.66 6.21
C ALA A 19 36.53 21.14 5.89
N VAL A 20 35.71 22.00 6.47
CA VAL A 20 36.01 23.44 6.57
C VAL A 20 37.05 23.58 7.69
N PRO A 21 38.19 24.25 7.46
CA PRO A 21 39.22 24.36 8.48
C PRO A 21 38.71 25.16 9.68
N ALA A 22 39.06 24.69 10.88
CA ALA A 22 38.90 25.43 12.11
C ALA A 22 39.71 26.72 12.02
N SER A 23 39.02 27.86 12.03
CA SER A 23 39.63 29.17 12.20
C SER A 23 39.01 29.90 13.38
N ALA A 24 39.90 30.23 14.31
CA ALA A 24 39.87 31.35 15.24
C ALA A 24 38.85 31.32 16.40
N SER A 25 39.45 31.36 17.59
CA SER A 25 39.02 31.98 18.85
C SER A 25 37.60 32.50 18.96
N ALA A 26 36.96 32.11 20.06
CA ALA A 26 35.83 32.79 20.70
C ALA A 26 35.72 34.28 20.34
N ASP A 27 34.94 34.56 19.30
CA ASP A 27 34.38 35.89 19.14
C ASP A 27 33.45 36.09 20.33
N ALA A 28 33.76 37.11 21.13
CA ALA A 28 32.83 37.65 22.11
C ALA A 28 31.46 37.86 21.43
N PRO A 29 30.34 37.66 22.15
CA PRO A 29 29.02 37.84 21.56
C PRO A 29 28.94 39.18 20.82
N PRO A 30 28.40 39.20 19.58
CA PRO A 30 28.41 40.38 18.73
C PRO A 30 27.81 41.58 19.47
N GLY A 31 28.47 42.72 19.36
CA GLY A 31 28.02 43.98 19.95
C GLY A 31 26.56 44.29 19.59
N CYS A 32 25.82 44.74 20.60
CA CYS A 32 24.38 45.00 20.60
C CYS A 32 23.80 45.46 19.24
N GLY A 33 22.85 44.69 18.72
CA GLY A 33 22.30 44.86 17.37
C GLY A 33 20.82 44.50 17.18
N GLY A 34 20.02 44.44 18.25
CA GLY A 34 18.57 44.18 18.17
C GLY A 34 17.74 45.44 18.38
N LEU A 35 16.82 45.74 17.46
CA LEU A 35 15.85 46.84 17.56
C LEU A 35 14.83 46.55 18.67
N ALA A 36 14.61 47.52 19.56
CA ALA A 36 13.48 47.50 20.50
C ALA A 36 12.30 48.33 19.96
N PRO A 37 11.17 47.72 19.57
CA PRO A 37 9.90 48.44 19.48
C PRO A 37 9.42 48.87 20.88
N ASN A 38 9.03 50.13 21.02
CA ASN A 38 8.72 50.81 22.29
C ASN A 38 7.19 50.84 22.60
N PRO A 39 6.67 51.43 23.72
CA PRO A 39 6.18 50.70 24.89
C PRO A 39 4.69 50.87 25.22
N SER A 40 4.01 49.77 25.53
CA SER A 40 2.61 49.75 25.93
C SER A 40 2.50 50.43 27.28
N VAL A 41 1.65 51.44 27.43
CA VAL A 41 1.44 52.08 28.74
C VAL A 41 0.37 51.29 29.49
N GLU A 42 0.75 50.54 30.51
CA GLU A 42 -0.21 49.94 31.45
C GLU A 42 -0.66 51.02 32.45
N LEU A 43 -1.98 51.24 32.57
CA LEU A 43 -2.50 52.03 33.68
C LEU A 43 -2.50 51.14 34.93
N THR A 44 -1.83 51.58 35.99
CA THR A 44 -2.02 51.00 37.32
C THR A 44 -3.35 51.50 37.88
N ALA A 45 -4.29 50.60 38.15
CA ALA A 45 -5.46 50.92 38.97
C ALA A 45 -5.00 51.29 40.39
N ARG A 46 -5.82 52.04 41.15
CA ARG A 46 -5.48 52.49 42.53
C ARG A 46 -5.21 51.35 43.53
N ASN A 47 -5.52 50.12 43.15
CA ASN A 47 -5.29 48.90 43.91
C ASN A 47 -4.05 48.10 43.44
N GLY A 48 -3.26 48.62 42.50
CA GLY A 48 -2.06 47.95 41.99
C GLY A 48 -2.30 46.89 40.90
N ALA A 49 -3.54 46.72 40.42
CA ALA A 49 -3.84 45.81 39.31
C ALA A 49 -3.64 46.47 37.93
N PRO A 50 -3.36 45.69 36.86
CA PRO A 50 -3.26 46.20 35.49
C PRO A 50 -4.65 46.57 34.96
N ASP A 51 -4.85 47.83 34.60
CA ASP A 51 -6.03 48.35 33.88
C ASP A 51 -5.59 48.53 32.41
N GLY A 52 -5.81 47.48 31.61
CA GLY A 52 -5.02 47.19 30.40
C GLY A 52 -5.15 48.20 29.26
N TYR A 53 -4.22 48.15 28.29
CA TYR A 53 -4.41 48.67 26.92
C TYR A 53 -3.50 48.00 25.85
N VAL A 54 -4.00 48.01 24.61
CA VAL A 54 -3.42 47.53 23.33
C VAL A 54 -2.78 48.69 22.56
N PHE A 55 -1.78 48.39 21.72
CA PHE A 55 -1.08 49.35 20.87
C PHE A 55 -1.65 49.50 19.46
N THR A 56 -2.26 50.66 19.22
CA THR A 56 -2.19 51.46 17.97
C THR A 56 -2.32 52.92 18.42
N PRO A 57 -1.60 53.91 17.85
CA PRO A 57 -1.56 55.26 18.42
C PRO A 57 -2.94 55.93 18.31
N ALA A 58 -3.73 55.91 19.39
CA ALA A 58 -5.07 56.50 19.40
C ALA A 58 -5.65 56.68 20.82
N ALA A 59 -5.27 57.76 21.51
CA ALA A 59 -6.19 58.54 22.35
C ALA A 59 -5.73 60.01 22.36
N PRO A 60 -6.63 61.01 22.36
CA PRO A 60 -6.24 62.39 22.12
C PRO A 60 -5.37 62.90 23.26
N VAL A 61 -4.23 63.50 22.92
CA VAL A 61 -3.51 64.40 23.81
C VAL A 61 -4.52 65.44 24.32
N PRO A 62 -4.69 65.64 25.64
CA PRO A 62 -5.61 66.65 26.16
C PRO A 62 -5.34 68.00 25.48
N PRO A 63 -6.36 68.70 24.96
CA PRO A 63 -6.17 69.99 24.30
C PRO A 63 -5.38 70.93 25.21
N GLY A 64 -4.23 71.43 24.74
CA GLY A 64 -3.35 72.32 25.50
C GLY A 64 -2.17 71.64 26.21
N THR A 65 -1.96 70.33 26.04
CA THR A 65 -0.72 69.68 26.49
C THR A 65 0.46 70.28 25.71
N PRO A 66 1.45 70.92 26.38
CA PRO A 66 2.62 71.46 25.70
C PRO A 66 3.35 70.35 24.94
N ALA A 67 3.89 70.64 23.75
CA ALA A 67 4.60 69.66 22.92
C ALA A 67 5.80 68.98 23.60
N ALA A 68 6.31 69.55 24.70
CA ALA A 68 7.35 68.97 25.56
C ALA A 68 6.82 67.89 26.54
N LYS A 69 5.50 67.81 26.75
CA LYS A 69 4.83 66.92 27.71
C LYS A 69 3.99 65.82 27.03
N ALA A 70 3.93 65.80 25.71
CA ALA A 70 3.34 64.69 24.97
C ALA A 70 4.26 63.46 25.07
N PRO A 71 3.72 62.23 25.25
CA PRO A 71 4.54 61.02 25.22
C PRO A 71 5.27 60.90 23.88
N LYS A 72 6.60 60.76 23.92
CA LYS A 72 7.43 60.64 22.71
C LYS A 72 8.18 59.32 22.73
N LEU A 73 8.14 58.65 21.58
CA LEU A 73 9.11 57.64 21.22
C LEU A 73 10.39 58.35 20.75
N LEU A 74 11.41 58.46 21.59
CA LEU A 74 12.74 58.87 21.13
C LEU A 74 13.45 57.61 20.60
N THR A 75 13.53 57.49 19.28
CA THR A 75 14.32 56.45 18.57
C THR A 75 15.48 57.04 17.78
N GLU A 76 15.77 58.34 17.95
CA GLU A 76 16.84 58.97 17.20
C GLU A 76 18.22 58.47 17.64
N GLN A 77 19.04 58.17 16.63
CA GLN A 77 20.42 57.76 16.75
C GLN A 77 21.24 58.74 17.61
N ALA A 78 22.06 58.14 18.49
CA ALA A 78 23.26 58.70 19.11
C ALA A 78 23.09 59.83 20.14
N TYR A 79 23.33 59.48 21.42
CA TYR A 79 24.48 60.06 22.09
C TYR A 79 25.61 59.02 22.05
N ALA A 80 26.47 59.13 21.05
CA ALA A 80 27.74 58.41 21.06
C ALA A 80 28.70 59.15 21.99
N VAL A 81 28.74 58.73 23.25
CA VAL A 81 30.01 58.60 23.94
C VAL A 81 30.22 57.09 23.97
N ASP A 82 31.19 56.60 23.20
CA ASP A 82 31.64 55.20 23.20
C ASP A 82 30.74 54.12 22.52
N GLY A 83 29.81 54.50 21.65
CA GLY A 83 29.15 53.53 20.73
C GLY A 83 28.01 52.68 21.32
N GLN A 84 27.52 53.00 22.51
CA GLN A 84 26.34 52.35 23.09
C GLN A 84 25.02 52.89 22.48
N ARG A 85 24.05 52.00 22.22
CA ARG A 85 22.67 52.34 21.87
C ARG A 85 21.84 52.27 23.16
N SER A 86 20.71 52.98 23.26
CA SER A 86 19.84 52.89 24.44
C SER A 86 18.44 53.42 24.10
N ALA A 87 17.40 52.80 24.66
CA ALA A 87 16.03 53.29 24.58
C ALA A 87 15.64 53.99 25.89
N VAL A 88 14.91 55.11 25.78
CA VAL A 88 14.36 55.86 26.93
C VAL A 88 12.84 55.91 26.82
N ILE A 89 12.16 55.71 27.95
CA ILE A 89 10.71 55.75 28.05
C ILE A 89 10.31 56.96 28.91
N GLN A 90 9.72 57.96 28.27
CA GLN A 90 9.15 59.16 28.90
C GLN A 90 7.70 58.94 29.29
N THR A 91 7.39 58.98 30.60
CA THR A 91 6.01 58.96 31.11
C THR A 91 5.67 60.24 31.87
N PRO A 92 4.42 60.72 31.79
CA PRO A 92 3.93 61.76 32.69
C PRO A 92 4.06 61.36 34.16
N ASP A 93 4.23 62.34 35.04
CA ASP A 93 4.29 62.16 36.49
C ASP A 93 3.15 61.26 37.00
N GLY A 94 3.50 60.20 37.74
CA GLY A 94 2.53 59.24 38.30
C GLY A 94 2.03 58.16 37.33
N LYS A 95 2.60 58.02 36.13
CA LYS A 95 2.28 56.96 35.16
C LYS A 95 3.46 56.00 34.95
N THR A 96 3.14 54.71 34.82
CA THR A 96 4.10 53.65 34.48
C THR A 96 3.95 53.28 33.00
N SER A 97 5.05 53.03 32.30
CA SER A 97 5.04 52.51 30.92
C SER A 97 5.87 51.24 30.84
N THR A 98 5.46 50.32 29.96
CA THR A 98 5.96 48.96 29.85
C THR A 98 6.25 48.60 28.39
N ALA A 99 7.52 48.46 27.99
CA ALA A 99 7.88 47.93 26.67
C ALA A 99 7.71 46.42 26.61
N SER A 100 7.12 45.86 25.53
CA SER A 100 7.07 44.41 25.34
C SER A 100 7.27 44.00 23.88
N GLN A 101 7.97 42.88 23.70
CA GLN A 101 8.09 42.14 22.44
C GLN A 101 7.54 40.73 22.65
N THR A 102 6.70 40.28 21.74
CA THR A 102 6.15 38.91 21.75
C THR A 102 7.12 38.00 21.03
N GLU A 103 7.75 37.11 21.78
CA GLU A 103 8.58 36.05 21.20
C GLU A 103 7.74 34.81 20.86
N ARG A 104 8.29 33.93 20.02
CA ARG A 104 7.70 32.62 19.75
C ARG A 104 7.52 31.88 21.07
N PHE A 105 6.27 31.75 21.52
CA PHE A 105 5.97 31.05 22.76
C PHE A 105 5.98 29.53 22.55
N VAL A 106 6.80 28.83 23.33
CA VAL A 106 6.80 27.37 23.40
C VAL A 106 6.31 26.91 24.78
N PRO A 107 5.21 26.13 24.86
CA PRO A 107 4.71 25.60 26.13
C PRO A 107 5.76 24.79 26.90
N GLY A 108 5.93 25.11 28.18
CA GLY A 108 6.93 24.48 29.05
C GLY A 108 8.40 24.76 28.68
N GLY A 109 8.65 25.71 27.76
CA GLY A 109 10.00 26.18 27.46
C GLY A 109 10.62 26.93 28.64
N VAL A 110 11.95 26.93 28.70
CA VAL A 110 12.71 27.68 29.71
C VAL A 110 13.29 28.91 29.06
N TYR A 111 13.00 30.07 29.63
CA TYR A 111 13.41 31.38 29.12
C TYR A 111 14.49 31.97 30.03
N THR A 112 15.59 32.42 29.45
CA THR A 112 16.62 33.20 30.14
C THR A 112 16.69 34.58 29.50
N LEU A 113 16.65 35.61 30.33
CA LEU A 113 16.65 36.99 29.90
C LEU A 113 17.93 37.66 30.43
N SER A 114 18.61 38.39 29.57
CA SER A 114 19.70 39.31 29.93
C SER A 114 19.35 40.69 29.40
N VAL A 115 19.48 41.71 30.25
CA VAL A 115 19.12 43.09 29.90
C VAL A 115 20.17 44.03 30.44
N TRP A 116 20.66 44.96 29.63
CA TRP A 116 21.55 46.02 30.08
C TRP A 116 20.69 47.18 30.54
N THR A 117 20.74 47.55 31.81
CA THR A 117 19.88 48.60 32.37
C THR A 117 20.62 49.52 33.35
N ALA A 118 20.10 50.73 33.53
CA ALA A 118 20.56 51.66 34.55
C ALA A 118 19.42 52.59 34.99
N SER A 119 19.48 53.08 36.24
CA SER A 119 18.47 53.91 36.86
C SER A 119 18.99 55.28 37.33
N HIS A 120 18.31 56.38 36.99
CA HIS A 120 18.61 57.71 37.57
C HIS A 120 18.12 57.88 39.02
N ALA A 121 17.34 56.92 39.54
CA ALA A 121 16.94 56.93 40.93
C ALA A 121 16.67 55.49 41.43
N PRO A 122 17.73 54.73 41.77
CA PRO A 122 17.63 53.31 42.16
C PRO A 122 16.66 53.03 43.31
N LYS A 123 16.43 54.04 44.18
CA LYS A 123 15.50 53.99 45.32
C LYS A 123 14.01 53.89 44.95
N TYR A 124 13.63 54.09 43.68
CA TYR A 124 12.22 54.08 43.22
C TYR A 124 11.86 52.83 42.40
N GLU A 125 12.66 51.77 42.52
CA GLU A 125 12.37 50.41 42.03
C GLU A 125 11.96 50.25 40.55
N PRO A 126 12.54 50.97 39.56
CA PRO A 126 12.28 50.62 38.17
C PRO A 126 12.81 49.20 37.91
N ALA A 127 11.96 48.34 37.37
CA ALA A 127 12.25 46.93 37.22
C ALA A 127 12.10 46.48 35.76
N THR A 128 12.98 45.59 35.33
CA THR A 128 12.83 44.86 34.07
C THR A 128 12.50 43.40 34.36
N GLY A 129 11.99 42.67 33.37
CA GLY A 129 11.70 41.26 33.55
C GLY A 129 10.88 40.59 32.45
N LEU A 130 10.40 39.39 32.76
CA LEU A 130 9.52 38.59 31.91
C LEU A 130 8.15 38.42 32.56
N ARG A 131 7.10 38.50 31.73
CA ARG A 131 5.73 38.14 32.11
C ARG A 131 5.19 37.08 31.17
N PHE A 132 4.46 36.13 31.74
CA PHE A 132 3.70 35.12 31.01
C PHE A 132 2.22 35.43 31.08
N PHE A 133 1.52 35.19 29.98
CA PHE A 133 0.10 35.48 29.85
C PHE A 133 -0.64 34.23 29.37
N ASP A 134 -1.85 34.00 29.87
CA ASP A 134 -2.74 32.96 29.36
C ASP A 134 -3.44 33.38 28.05
N ALA A 135 -4.29 32.50 27.52
CA ALA A 135 -5.02 32.72 26.27
C ALA A 135 -6.00 33.92 26.32
N THR A 136 -6.39 34.36 27.52
CA THR A 136 -7.26 35.52 27.71
C THR A 136 -6.48 36.83 27.78
N GLY A 137 -5.13 36.74 27.80
CA GLY A 137 -4.25 37.88 28.01
C GLY A 137 -4.05 38.22 29.49
N ALA A 138 -4.50 37.37 30.43
CA ALA A 138 -4.27 37.58 31.85
C ALA A 138 -2.84 37.15 32.23
N GLN A 139 -2.16 37.98 33.02
CA GLN A 139 -0.84 37.66 33.54
C GLN A 139 -0.92 36.45 34.51
N VAL A 140 -0.11 35.43 34.26
CA VAL A 140 -0.06 34.20 35.06
C VAL A 140 1.26 34.00 35.80
N GLN A 141 2.35 34.64 35.37
CA GLN A 141 3.65 34.63 36.05
C GLN A 141 4.45 35.88 35.70
N GLU A 142 5.26 36.37 36.64
CA GLU A 142 6.22 37.48 36.46
C GLU A 142 7.56 37.11 37.11
N THR A 143 8.65 37.41 36.42
CA THR A 143 10.01 37.37 36.97
C THR A 143 10.61 38.75 36.75
N LYS A 144 11.06 39.42 37.82
CA LYS A 144 11.52 40.81 37.74
C LYS A 144 12.77 41.06 38.58
N LEU A 145 13.57 42.02 38.15
CA LEU A 145 14.74 42.54 38.84
C LEU A 145 14.72 44.07 38.79
N VAL A 146 15.05 44.69 39.92
CA VAL A 146 15.16 46.15 40.03
C VAL A 146 16.49 46.60 39.45
N ALA A 147 16.48 47.67 38.66
CA ALA A 147 17.69 48.25 38.12
C ALA A 147 18.58 48.83 39.22
N GLY A 148 19.70 48.14 39.49
CA GLY A 148 20.63 48.47 40.58
C GLY A 148 21.63 49.58 40.23
N HIS A 149 22.03 49.71 38.96
CA HIS A 149 23.04 50.66 38.52
C HIS A 149 22.54 52.10 38.48
N TYR A 150 23.38 53.07 38.83
CA TYR A 150 23.06 54.50 38.73
C TYR A 150 23.45 55.06 37.36
N ALA A 151 22.47 55.54 36.60
CA ALA A 151 22.66 55.95 35.20
C ALA A 151 23.39 57.30 35.00
N GLY A 152 23.83 57.98 36.06
CA GLY A 152 24.50 59.28 35.95
C GLY A 152 25.95 59.22 35.45
N ASP A 153 26.53 58.02 35.36
CA ASP A 153 27.83 57.76 34.72
C ASP A 153 27.72 57.49 33.21
N GLY A 154 26.48 57.42 32.68
CA GLY A 154 26.21 57.15 31.28
C GLY A 154 26.33 55.69 30.86
N GLN A 155 26.63 54.77 31.78
CA GLN A 155 26.82 53.34 31.49
C GLN A 155 25.54 52.53 31.80
N LEU A 156 25.46 51.33 31.21
CA LEU A 156 24.44 50.32 31.54
C LEU A 156 25.11 49.11 32.21
N GLU A 157 24.41 48.50 33.16
CA GLU A 157 24.84 47.24 33.80
C GLU A 157 24.00 46.07 33.29
N GLN A 158 24.64 44.95 32.97
CA GLN A 158 23.94 43.72 32.60
C GLN A 158 23.23 43.12 33.82
N GLN A 159 21.95 42.82 33.66
CA GLN A 159 21.13 42.08 34.59
C GLN A 159 20.70 40.75 33.96
N ASP A 160 21.18 39.67 34.56
CA ASP A 160 20.80 38.32 34.18
C ASP A 160 19.67 37.82 35.08
N PHE A 161 18.58 37.44 34.44
CA PHE A 161 17.40 36.94 35.12
C PHE A 161 17.54 35.45 35.40
N PRO A 162 17.09 34.97 36.57
CA PRO A 162 16.93 33.54 36.80
C PRO A 162 16.07 32.92 35.70
N ALA A 163 16.46 31.74 35.23
CA ALA A 163 15.73 31.01 34.21
C ALA A 163 14.26 30.80 34.64
N ALA A 164 13.32 31.13 33.76
CA ALA A 164 11.89 31.04 34.01
C ALA A 164 11.24 30.00 33.09
N THR A 165 10.70 28.94 33.68
CA THR A 165 9.89 27.96 32.95
C THR A 165 8.49 28.51 32.68
N ALA A 166 8.02 28.42 31.44
CA ALA A 166 6.67 28.82 31.09
C ALA A 166 5.61 28.01 31.85
N PRO A 167 4.64 28.65 32.53
CA PRO A 167 3.48 27.98 33.12
C PRO A 167 2.70 27.17 32.09
N ALA A 168 2.11 26.05 32.51
CA ALA A 168 1.25 25.23 31.65
C ALA A 168 0.04 26.00 31.06
N LYS A 169 -0.45 27.03 31.77
CA LYS A 169 -1.56 27.89 31.31
C LYS A 169 -1.12 29.05 30.42
N ALA A 170 0.18 29.32 30.34
CA ALA A 170 0.69 30.43 29.52
C ALA A 170 0.57 30.09 28.03
N THR A 171 0.31 31.11 27.23
CA THR A 171 0.26 31.06 25.76
C THR A 171 1.12 32.16 25.12
N ALA A 172 1.61 33.10 25.93
CA ALA A 172 2.51 34.16 25.50
C ALA A 172 3.52 34.49 26.61
N VAL A 173 4.68 35.00 26.20
CA VAL A 173 5.70 35.59 27.05
C VAL A 173 6.02 36.99 26.52
N LYS A 174 6.29 37.92 27.42
CA LYS A 174 6.69 39.29 27.09
C LYS A 174 7.81 39.75 28.00
N PHE A 175 8.82 40.37 27.40
CA PHE A 175 9.69 41.29 28.12
C PHE A 175 8.88 42.48 28.65
N PHE A 176 9.27 43.02 29.80
CA PHE A 176 8.67 44.20 30.37
C PHE A 176 9.74 45.08 31.05
N ALA A 177 9.54 46.40 31.03
CA ALA A 177 10.40 47.38 31.70
C ALA A 177 9.53 48.47 32.32
N THR A 178 9.58 48.69 33.63
CA THR A 178 8.77 49.70 34.33
C THR A 178 9.57 50.99 34.54
N THR A 179 8.94 52.14 34.28
CA THR A 179 9.53 53.45 34.58
C THR A 179 8.48 54.42 35.13
N SER A 180 8.89 55.32 36.02
CA SER A 180 8.20 56.58 36.30
C SER A 180 9.20 57.72 36.14
N LEU A 181 8.86 58.80 35.42
CA LEU A 181 9.65 60.04 35.40
C LEU A 181 11.08 59.91 34.79
N ASP A 182 11.27 59.25 33.65
CA ASP A 182 12.58 59.13 32.97
C ASP A 182 13.68 58.37 33.70
N ARG A 183 13.29 57.43 34.56
CA ARG A 183 14.26 56.84 35.48
C ARG A 183 14.97 55.61 34.99
N LEU A 184 14.48 54.88 33.98
CA LEU A 184 15.09 53.64 33.50
C LEU A 184 15.65 53.79 32.09
N ARG A 185 16.94 53.50 31.93
CA ARG A 185 17.60 53.29 30.64
C ARG A 185 17.81 51.80 30.43
N TRP A 186 17.67 51.34 29.19
CA TRP A 186 17.97 49.96 28.84
C TRP A 186 18.45 49.82 27.39
N ASP A 187 19.22 48.79 27.14
CA ASP A 187 19.62 48.32 25.81
C ASP A 187 19.81 46.78 25.83
N CYS A 188 20.10 46.20 24.67
CA CYS A 188 20.61 44.84 24.51
C CYS A 188 19.74 43.78 25.23
N VAL A 189 18.43 43.77 24.97
CA VAL A 189 17.56 42.70 25.50
C VAL A 189 17.85 41.40 24.76
N ASP A 190 18.47 40.44 25.44
CA ASP A 190 18.68 39.08 24.94
C ASP A 190 17.71 38.13 25.64
N LEU A 191 16.74 37.62 24.89
CA LEU A 191 15.85 36.55 25.35
C LEU A 191 16.23 35.25 24.67
N GLN A 192 16.72 34.31 25.46
CA GLN A 192 17.05 32.98 24.98
C GLN A 192 16.00 31.96 25.44
N LEU A 193 15.70 31.02 24.56
CA LEU A 193 14.72 29.97 24.77
C LEU A 193 15.40 28.61 24.65
N ALA A 194 15.30 27.80 25.71
CA ALA A 194 15.62 26.39 25.67
C ALA A 194 14.30 25.59 25.66
N ALA A 195 14.00 24.94 24.54
CA ALA A 195 12.81 24.11 24.39
C ALA A 195 12.99 23.08 23.27
N TYR A 196 12.34 21.93 23.40
CA TYR A 196 12.31 20.92 22.34
C TYR A 196 10.94 20.26 22.25
N SER A 197 10.62 19.68 21.09
CA SER A 197 9.45 18.86 20.86
C SER A 197 9.85 17.46 20.39
N VAL A 198 8.97 16.49 20.61
CA VAL A 198 9.18 15.09 20.20
C VAL A 198 7.92 14.62 19.49
N LYS A 199 8.09 14.03 18.31
CA LYS A 199 7.03 13.38 17.55
C LYS A 199 7.42 11.93 17.29
N LYS A 200 6.48 11.00 17.43
CA LYS A 200 6.64 9.61 17.04
C LYS A 200 5.60 9.22 16.02
N GLU A 201 6.02 8.48 15.01
CA GLU A 201 5.20 8.01 13.92
C GLU A 201 5.54 6.57 13.58
N VAL A 202 4.60 5.90 12.94
CA VAL A 202 4.72 4.52 12.46
C VAL A 202 4.17 4.44 11.04
N ARG A 203 4.66 3.48 10.26
CA ARG A 203 4.12 3.13 8.93
C ARG A 203 4.27 1.65 8.64
N ASN A 204 3.37 1.15 7.81
CA ASN A 204 3.47 -0.10 7.07
C ASN A 204 2.66 0.09 5.77
N PRO A 205 3.22 -0.28 4.60
CA PRO A 205 4.55 -0.86 4.37
C PRO A 205 5.68 0.19 4.53
N ALA A 206 6.94 -0.21 4.32
CA ALA A 206 8.12 0.67 4.40
C ALA A 206 8.06 1.91 3.48
N THR A 207 7.26 1.87 2.41
CA THR A 207 7.05 2.99 1.48
C THR A 207 5.82 3.83 1.83
N GLY A 208 5.07 3.44 2.86
CA GLY A 208 3.85 4.10 3.30
C GLY A 208 4.08 5.48 3.93
N ALA A 209 2.97 6.18 4.12
CA ALA A 209 2.94 7.46 4.81
C ALA A 209 3.20 7.28 6.31
N TRP A 210 3.96 8.20 6.90
CA TRP A 210 4.16 8.27 8.34
C TRP A 210 2.92 8.83 9.02
N GLY A 211 2.47 8.18 10.09
CA GLY A 211 1.35 8.66 10.89
C GLY A 211 1.40 8.21 12.34
N PRO A 212 0.47 8.67 13.18
CA PRO A 212 0.34 8.22 14.57
C PRO A 212 -0.20 6.78 14.68
N PHE A 213 -0.75 6.24 13.58
CA PHE A 213 -1.32 4.91 13.48
C PHE A 213 -0.80 4.20 12.23
N ALA A 214 -0.63 2.88 12.31
CA ALA A 214 -0.46 2.02 11.13
C ALA A 214 -1.16 0.67 11.34
N THR A 215 -1.68 0.12 10.24
CA THR A 215 -2.16 -1.26 10.20
C THR A 215 -1.06 -2.15 9.64
N VAL A 216 -0.80 -3.28 10.29
CA VAL A 216 0.27 -4.22 9.95
C VAL A 216 -0.32 -5.63 9.84
N THR A 217 0.11 -6.44 8.90
CA THR A 217 -0.25 -7.85 8.88
C THR A 217 0.70 -8.65 9.79
N ALA A 218 0.19 -9.61 10.55
CA ALA A 218 1.03 -10.43 11.41
C ALA A 218 2.10 -11.18 10.59
N GLY A 219 3.33 -11.20 11.10
CA GLY A 219 4.54 -11.64 10.41
C GLY A 219 5.28 -10.51 9.68
N GLU A 220 4.69 -9.33 9.50
CA GLU A 220 5.36 -8.17 8.91
C GLU A 220 6.08 -7.30 9.94
N THR A 221 6.73 -6.25 9.43
CA THR A 221 7.51 -5.27 10.19
C THR A 221 6.74 -3.95 10.34
N ALA A 222 6.77 -3.35 11.52
CA ALA A 222 6.42 -1.94 11.73
C ALA A 222 7.68 -1.07 11.67
N HIS A 223 7.61 0.00 10.88
CA HIS A 223 8.70 0.98 10.78
C HIS A 223 8.37 2.19 11.63
N TYR A 224 9.24 2.56 12.57
CA TYR A 224 9.06 3.69 13.48
C TYR A 224 9.98 4.85 13.13
N ARG A 225 9.50 6.07 13.40
CA ARG A 225 10.27 7.30 13.33
C ARG A 225 10.04 8.14 14.56
N VAL A 226 11.12 8.57 15.21
CA VAL A 226 11.12 9.60 16.25
C VAL A 226 11.79 10.85 15.69
N THR A 227 11.10 11.98 15.76
CA THR A 227 11.64 13.30 15.39
C THR A 227 11.81 14.12 16.65
N VAL A 228 13.04 14.55 16.93
CA VAL A 228 13.34 15.51 17.99
C VAL A 228 13.65 16.85 17.34
N THR A 229 12.91 17.89 17.72
CA THR A 229 13.08 19.25 17.19
C THR A 229 13.50 20.18 18.31
N ASN A 230 14.60 20.90 18.11
CA ASN A 230 14.94 22.03 18.96
C ASN A 230 14.06 23.22 18.55
N GLU A 231 13.15 23.60 19.44
CA GLU A 231 12.22 24.72 19.22
C GLU A 231 12.77 26.04 19.76
N GLY A 232 13.94 25.97 20.41
CA GLY A 232 14.60 27.08 21.07
C GLY A 232 15.62 27.82 20.20
N THR A 233 16.21 28.84 20.82
CA THR A 233 17.26 29.69 20.24
C THR A 233 18.66 29.29 20.72
N GLN A 234 18.75 28.36 21.68
CA GLN A 234 20.01 27.80 22.16
C GLN A 234 20.24 26.40 21.59
N ASP A 235 21.52 26.04 21.44
CA ASP A 235 21.92 24.67 21.13
C ASP A 235 21.63 23.73 22.29
N LEU A 236 21.19 22.51 21.96
CA LEU A 236 20.91 21.45 22.92
C LEU A 236 21.96 20.35 22.81
N THR A 237 22.26 19.69 23.93
CA THR A 237 23.25 18.60 24.02
C THR A 237 22.74 17.46 24.91
N GLY A 238 23.43 16.31 24.90
CA GLY A 238 23.15 15.15 25.76
C GLY A 238 21.87 14.37 25.42
N ILE A 239 21.18 14.74 24.34
CA ILE A 239 19.88 14.20 23.96
C ILE A 239 20.00 12.69 23.74
N THR A 240 19.25 11.92 24.53
CA THR A 240 19.17 10.47 24.42
C THR A 240 17.71 10.05 24.20
N VAL A 241 17.46 9.21 23.20
CA VAL A 241 16.12 8.67 22.89
C VAL A 241 16.11 7.18 23.16
N ARG A 242 15.19 6.73 24.01
CA ARG A 242 14.94 5.30 24.32
C ARG A 242 13.56 4.91 23.87
N ASP A 243 13.47 3.79 23.16
CA ASP A 243 12.23 3.24 22.63
C ASP A 243 12.21 1.74 22.91
N PRO A 244 11.22 1.19 23.62
CA PRO A 244 11.19 -0.22 23.98
C PRO A 244 11.21 -1.20 22.81
N TRP A 245 10.81 -0.76 21.61
CA TRP A 245 10.78 -1.60 20.41
C TRP A 245 11.95 -1.32 19.44
N CYS A 246 12.84 -0.38 19.77
CA CYS A 246 14.12 -0.24 19.08
C CYS A 246 15.22 -0.97 19.88
N ALA A 247 16.10 -1.70 19.18
CA ALA A 247 17.13 -2.53 19.81
C ALA A 247 18.11 -1.74 20.69
N GLU A 248 18.50 -0.53 20.26
CA GLU A 248 19.48 0.30 20.95
C GLU A 248 18.97 1.73 21.15
N PRO A 249 19.34 2.40 22.26
CA PRO A 249 19.11 3.82 22.45
C PRO A 249 19.79 4.67 21.37
N PHE A 250 19.19 5.79 21.00
CA PHE A 250 19.83 6.79 20.15
C PHE A 250 20.47 7.88 21.00
N GLY A 251 21.76 8.15 20.77
CA GLY A 251 22.49 9.24 21.43
C GLY A 251 23.53 8.76 22.45
N PRO A 252 24.15 9.69 23.19
CA PRO A 252 23.83 11.12 23.24
C PRO A 252 24.14 11.86 21.93
N PHE A 253 23.38 12.91 21.62
CA PHE A 253 23.68 13.84 20.52
C PHE A 253 23.30 15.29 20.85
N GLY A 254 23.76 16.22 20.01
CA GLY A 254 23.37 17.63 20.07
C GLY A 254 22.45 18.03 18.92
N LEU A 255 21.72 19.13 19.11
CA LEU A 255 20.88 19.78 18.11
C LEU A 255 21.08 21.29 18.16
N ALA A 256 21.48 21.88 17.03
CA ALA A 256 21.56 23.33 16.92
C ALA A 256 20.18 23.98 17.09
N ALA A 257 20.15 25.26 17.45
CA ALA A 257 18.91 26.06 17.49
C ALA A 257 18.06 25.90 16.21
N GLY A 258 16.77 25.63 16.37
CA GLY A 258 15.83 25.42 15.25
C GLY A 258 16.00 24.12 14.45
N ALA A 259 17.03 23.31 14.71
CA ALA A 259 17.29 22.08 13.98
C ALA A 259 16.38 20.93 14.46
N ASN A 260 16.20 19.93 13.61
CA ASN A 260 15.57 18.66 13.99
C ASN A 260 16.43 17.47 13.57
N ARG A 261 16.21 16.33 14.22
CA ARG A 261 16.80 15.05 13.85
C ARG A 261 15.75 13.96 13.84
N GLN A 262 15.72 13.20 12.75
CA GLN A 262 14.88 12.02 12.58
C GLN A 262 15.69 10.76 12.88
N LEU A 263 15.10 9.86 13.65
CA LEU A 263 15.67 8.59 14.08
C LEU A 263 14.68 7.50 13.71
N THR A 264 15.12 6.45 13.04
CA THR A 264 14.25 5.36 12.58
C THR A 264 14.71 4.01 13.12
N CYS A 265 13.75 3.14 13.44
CA CYS A 265 14.02 1.73 13.75
C CYS A 265 12.87 0.87 13.24
N ASP A 266 13.14 -0.42 13.11
CA ASP A 266 12.20 -1.41 12.62
C ASP A 266 11.91 -2.44 13.71
N HIS A 267 10.66 -2.87 13.81
CA HIS A 267 10.23 -3.94 14.71
C HIS A 267 9.58 -5.06 13.88
N PRO A 268 10.32 -6.14 13.58
CA PRO A 268 9.83 -7.24 12.75
C PRO A 268 8.94 -8.21 13.54
N ASP A 269 8.40 -9.21 12.84
CA ASP A 269 7.76 -10.40 13.42
C ASP A 269 6.55 -10.11 14.33
N LEU A 270 5.74 -9.10 13.97
CA LEU A 270 4.56 -8.73 14.74
C LEU A 270 3.51 -9.84 14.79
N THR A 271 2.85 -10.00 15.94
CA THR A 271 1.79 -10.98 16.13
C THR A 271 0.44 -10.30 16.34
N VAL A 272 -0.65 -11.05 16.18
CA VAL A 272 -2.01 -10.53 16.47
C VAL A 272 -2.18 -10.09 17.93
N ALA A 273 -1.36 -10.58 18.85
CA ALA A 273 -1.37 -10.14 20.26
C ALA A 273 -0.87 -8.70 20.44
N ASP A 274 -0.12 -8.18 19.47
CA ASP A 274 0.41 -6.80 19.48
C ASP A 274 -0.62 -5.77 18.97
N THR A 275 -1.82 -6.22 18.59
CA THR A 275 -2.86 -5.32 18.09
C THR A 275 -3.30 -4.32 19.17
N GLY A 276 -3.36 -3.04 18.81
CA GLY A 276 -3.64 -1.96 19.75
C GLY A 276 -2.45 -1.54 20.61
N HIS A 277 -1.27 -2.13 20.42
CA HIS A 277 -0.09 -1.74 21.19
C HIS A 277 0.30 -0.29 20.93
N VAL A 278 0.56 0.45 22.02
CA VAL A 278 0.99 1.86 22.02
C VAL A 278 2.48 1.91 22.30
N ASN A 279 3.29 1.99 21.25
CA ASN A 279 4.74 2.06 21.42
C ASN A 279 5.16 3.50 21.78
N THR A 280 5.85 3.70 22.90
CA THR A 280 6.18 5.04 23.46
C THR A 280 7.69 5.25 23.54
N ALA A 281 8.21 6.25 22.83
CA ALA A 281 9.59 6.70 22.95
C ALA A 281 9.74 7.74 24.07
N LYS A 282 10.87 7.71 24.79
CA LYS A 282 11.24 8.67 25.83
C LYS A 282 12.54 9.37 25.47
N VAL A 283 12.53 10.70 25.50
CA VAL A 283 13.69 11.57 25.30
C VAL A 283 14.13 12.13 26.65
N THR A 284 15.42 11.98 26.97
CA THR A 284 16.00 12.35 28.27
C THR A 284 17.37 13.00 28.09
N GLY A 285 17.92 13.56 29.17
CA GLY A 285 19.30 14.06 29.20
C GLY A 285 19.51 15.32 28.36
N VAL A 286 18.46 16.10 28.13
CA VAL A 286 18.53 17.30 27.29
C VAL A 286 19.10 18.46 28.09
N HIS A 287 20.31 18.88 27.74
CA HIS A 287 21.02 20.01 28.35
C HIS A 287 21.05 21.22 27.42
N TYR A 288 21.03 22.41 28.02
CA TYR A 288 21.32 23.69 27.37
C TYR A 288 22.41 24.43 28.17
N VAL A 289 22.86 25.59 27.71
CA VAL A 289 24.05 26.29 28.24
C VAL A 289 24.00 26.49 29.75
N SER A 290 22.83 26.79 30.31
CA SER A 290 22.64 27.13 31.72
C SER A 290 21.75 26.15 32.49
N GLY A 291 21.44 24.96 31.95
CA GLY A 291 20.65 23.97 32.70
C GLY A 291 20.19 22.73 31.94
N THR A 292 19.12 22.12 32.45
CA THR A 292 18.50 20.88 31.92
C THR A 292 17.04 21.10 31.59
N LEU A 293 16.57 20.52 30.48
CA LEU A 293 15.16 20.41 30.14
C LEU A 293 14.59 19.07 30.63
N GLY A 294 13.31 19.07 30.97
CA GLY A 294 12.61 17.86 31.42
C GLY A 294 12.45 16.82 30.31
N ASP A 295 12.25 15.57 30.72
CA ASP A 295 11.98 14.45 29.82
C ASP A 295 10.66 14.65 29.04
N LYS A 296 10.63 14.18 27.79
CA LYS A 296 9.41 14.16 26.95
C LYS A 296 9.18 12.78 26.35
N THR A 297 7.93 12.45 26.11
CA THR A 297 7.52 11.20 25.47
C THR A 297 6.69 11.47 24.23
N ALA A 298 6.72 10.53 23.28
CA ALA A 298 5.83 10.50 22.13
C ALA A 298 5.49 9.05 21.78
N SER A 299 4.26 8.82 21.32
CA SER A 299 3.73 7.47 21.09
C SER A 299 3.15 7.32 19.70
N ALA A 300 3.18 6.10 19.17
CA ALA A 300 2.45 5.70 17.98
C ALA A 300 1.85 4.31 18.20
N THR A 301 0.70 4.06 17.59
CA THR A 301 -0.10 2.84 17.83
C THR A 301 -0.17 1.99 16.58
N ILE A 302 -0.15 0.67 16.74
CA ILE A 302 -0.37 -0.26 15.63
C ILE A 302 -1.67 -1.05 15.80
N THR A 303 -2.25 -1.45 14.68
CA THR A 303 -3.29 -2.47 14.62
C THR A 303 -2.72 -3.64 13.83
N VAL A 304 -2.65 -4.83 14.44
CA VAL A 304 -2.16 -6.03 13.77
C VAL A 304 -3.34 -6.87 13.31
N LEU A 305 -3.41 -7.13 12.00
CA LEU A 305 -4.38 -8.02 11.39
C LEU A 305 -3.78 -9.42 11.26
N PRO A 306 -4.57 -10.51 11.43
CA PRO A 306 -4.10 -11.85 11.09
C PRO A 306 -3.63 -11.90 9.62
N PRO A 307 -2.69 -12.78 9.27
CA PRO A 307 -2.37 -13.00 7.88
C PRO A 307 -3.65 -13.41 7.14
N PRO A 308 -3.86 -12.99 5.88
CA PRO A 308 -4.95 -13.53 5.10
C PRO A 308 -4.86 -15.06 5.13
N SER A 309 -5.98 -15.70 5.45
CA SER A 309 -6.19 -17.13 5.27
C SER A 309 -5.66 -17.54 3.89
N ILE A 310 -4.91 -18.63 3.79
CA ILE A 310 -4.44 -19.17 2.51
C ILE A 310 -5.47 -20.19 2.01
N ALA A 311 -6.68 -19.75 1.70
CA ALA A 311 -7.60 -20.64 1.02
C ALA A 311 -7.18 -20.83 -0.45
N LYS A 312 -7.49 -22.00 -1.00
CA LYS A 312 -7.20 -22.41 -2.37
C LYS A 312 -8.43 -23.06 -3.00
N ILE A 313 -8.63 -22.80 -4.29
CA ILE A 313 -9.71 -23.42 -5.07
C ILE A 313 -9.23 -23.71 -6.49
N GLY A 314 -9.62 -24.85 -7.04
CA GLY A 314 -9.38 -25.22 -8.44
C GLY A 314 -9.65 -26.70 -8.68
N ASP A 315 -9.18 -27.21 -9.81
CA ASP A 315 -8.50 -28.51 -9.97
C ASP A 315 -8.32 -28.78 -11.47
N PHE A 316 -9.37 -29.16 -12.21
CA PHE A 316 -9.21 -29.77 -13.52
C PHE A 316 -10.31 -29.43 -14.56
N ALA A 317 -9.89 -29.25 -15.81
CA ALA A 317 -10.77 -29.35 -16.97
C ALA A 317 -10.31 -30.50 -17.87
N TRP A 318 -11.22 -31.39 -18.28
CA TRP A 318 -10.89 -32.58 -19.06
C TRP A 318 -11.83 -32.81 -20.25
N ALA A 319 -11.38 -33.63 -21.19
CA ALA A 319 -12.16 -34.05 -22.33
C ALA A 319 -12.93 -35.32 -21.96
N ASP A 320 -14.20 -35.13 -21.61
CA ASP A 320 -15.15 -36.20 -21.29
C ASP A 320 -15.59 -36.90 -22.59
N ARG A 321 -14.85 -37.95 -22.96
CA ARG A 321 -14.96 -38.63 -24.26
C ARG A 321 -16.18 -39.53 -24.30
N ASN A 322 -16.52 -40.13 -23.17
CA ASN A 322 -17.66 -41.04 -23.08
C ASN A 322 -18.98 -40.30 -22.74
N ARG A 323 -18.89 -39.01 -22.36
CA ARG A 323 -19.99 -38.08 -22.11
C ARG A 323 -20.82 -38.45 -20.88
N ASP A 324 -20.23 -39.10 -19.88
CA ASP A 324 -20.95 -39.52 -18.68
C ASP A 324 -20.89 -38.50 -17.52
N GLY A 325 -20.05 -37.48 -17.66
CA GLY A 325 -19.81 -36.42 -16.69
C GLY A 325 -18.84 -36.79 -15.58
N LEU A 326 -18.16 -37.93 -15.68
CA LEU A 326 -17.19 -38.42 -14.71
C LEU A 326 -15.76 -38.27 -15.27
N GLN A 327 -14.79 -38.18 -14.36
CA GLN A 327 -13.37 -38.21 -14.68
C GLN A 327 -12.91 -39.66 -14.81
N ASP A 328 -12.75 -40.13 -16.04
CA ASP A 328 -12.33 -41.52 -16.30
C ASP A 328 -10.82 -41.67 -16.58
N PRO A 329 -10.23 -42.84 -16.24
CA PRO A 329 -8.87 -43.15 -16.62
C PRO A 329 -8.67 -43.09 -18.15
N GLY A 330 -7.75 -42.24 -18.60
CA GLY A 330 -7.41 -42.09 -20.01
C GLY A 330 -8.03 -40.85 -20.67
N GLU A 331 -8.90 -40.14 -19.97
CA GLU A 331 -9.43 -38.86 -20.44
C GLU A 331 -8.40 -37.74 -20.25
N PRO A 332 -8.02 -37.03 -21.33
CA PRO A 332 -6.97 -36.03 -21.25
C PRO A 332 -7.50 -34.70 -20.70
N GLY A 333 -6.61 -33.92 -20.08
CA GLY A 333 -6.88 -32.54 -19.72
C GLY A 333 -7.09 -31.63 -20.94
N VAL A 334 -7.92 -30.60 -20.79
CA VAL A 334 -8.18 -29.59 -21.83
C VAL A 334 -7.45 -28.31 -21.47
N ALA A 335 -6.42 -28.00 -22.26
CA ALA A 335 -5.63 -26.78 -22.12
C ALA A 335 -6.34 -25.56 -22.71
N GLY A 336 -6.01 -24.36 -22.20
CA GLY A 336 -6.45 -23.11 -22.81
C GLY A 336 -7.86 -22.64 -22.41
N VAL A 337 -8.57 -23.38 -21.54
CA VAL A 337 -9.87 -22.95 -21.01
C VAL A 337 -9.65 -21.78 -20.06
N LYS A 338 -10.33 -20.66 -20.31
CA LYS A 338 -10.23 -19.50 -19.43
C LYS A 338 -11.11 -19.74 -18.20
N VAL A 339 -10.57 -19.39 -17.04
CA VAL A 339 -11.23 -19.59 -15.74
C VAL A 339 -11.27 -18.25 -15.00
N THR A 340 -12.45 -17.88 -14.52
CA THR A 340 -12.71 -16.65 -13.77
C THR A 340 -13.22 -16.99 -12.38
N LEU A 341 -12.51 -16.53 -11.34
CA LEU A 341 -12.97 -16.61 -9.96
C LEU A 341 -13.75 -15.34 -9.60
N LYS A 342 -14.98 -15.51 -9.11
CA LYS A 342 -15.83 -14.43 -8.60
C LYS A 342 -16.01 -14.55 -7.09
N ASP A 343 -16.19 -13.42 -6.40
CA ASP A 343 -16.59 -13.38 -5.00
C ASP A 343 -18.10 -13.57 -4.84
N GLY A 344 -18.58 -13.72 -3.61
CA GLY A 344 -20.01 -13.89 -3.29
C GLY A 344 -20.90 -12.69 -3.64
N ALA A 345 -20.34 -11.54 -4.01
CA ALA A 345 -21.07 -10.39 -4.55
C ALA A 345 -21.06 -10.35 -6.09
N GLY A 346 -20.42 -11.32 -6.74
CA GLY A 346 -20.27 -11.43 -8.19
C GLY A 346 -19.09 -10.63 -8.77
N GLY A 347 -18.28 -9.99 -7.92
CA GLY A 347 -17.07 -9.26 -8.32
C GLY A 347 -15.96 -10.21 -8.75
N THR A 348 -15.21 -9.87 -9.80
CA THR A 348 -14.06 -10.70 -10.24
C THR A 348 -12.90 -10.58 -9.27
N VAL A 349 -12.45 -11.71 -8.73
CA VAL A 349 -11.27 -11.84 -7.86
C VAL A 349 -10.00 -12.03 -8.70
N GLY A 350 -10.10 -12.84 -9.75
CA GLY A 350 -8.99 -13.10 -10.65
C GLY A 350 -9.37 -14.00 -11.83
N THR A 351 -8.45 -14.15 -12.76
CA THR A 351 -8.57 -15.03 -13.93
C THR A 351 -7.31 -15.85 -14.14
N THR A 352 -7.45 -17.06 -14.64
CA THR A 352 -6.35 -17.93 -15.08
C THR A 352 -6.77 -18.71 -16.34
N THR A 353 -5.90 -19.57 -16.83
CA THR A 353 -6.17 -20.49 -17.94
C THR A 353 -5.69 -21.87 -17.56
N THR A 354 -6.40 -22.92 -17.97
CA THR A 354 -5.96 -24.30 -17.76
C THR A 354 -4.66 -24.58 -18.49
N ASP A 355 -3.74 -25.29 -17.83
CA ASP A 355 -2.43 -25.65 -18.37
C ASP A 355 -2.50 -26.80 -19.40
N ASP A 356 -1.34 -27.26 -19.88
CA ASP A 356 -1.23 -28.36 -20.87
C ASP A 356 -1.81 -29.70 -20.38
N LYS A 357 -2.04 -29.83 -19.08
CA LYS A 357 -2.67 -30.97 -18.42
C LYS A 357 -4.05 -30.63 -17.90
N GLY A 358 -4.67 -29.54 -18.35
CA GLY A 358 -6.01 -29.12 -17.94
C GLY A 358 -6.11 -28.59 -16.51
N LYS A 359 -5.01 -28.41 -15.77
CA LYS A 359 -5.06 -27.98 -14.37
C LYS A 359 -5.16 -26.46 -14.24
N TYR A 360 -5.86 -26.01 -13.21
CA TYR A 360 -5.98 -24.59 -12.85
C TYR A 360 -6.06 -24.41 -11.33
N GLY A 361 -5.82 -23.19 -10.85
CA GLY A 361 -6.00 -22.90 -9.43
C GLY A 361 -5.86 -21.44 -9.05
N PHE A 362 -6.49 -21.08 -7.93
CA PHE A 362 -6.38 -19.79 -7.27
C PHE A 362 -5.90 -20.00 -5.84
N GLU A 363 -4.95 -19.19 -5.40
CA GLU A 363 -4.35 -19.29 -4.06
C GLU A 363 -4.46 -17.96 -3.29
N LYS A 364 -4.14 -18.00 -2.00
CA LYS A 364 -4.08 -16.84 -1.10
C LYS A 364 -5.44 -16.13 -0.99
N LEU A 365 -6.51 -16.91 -1.02
CA LEU A 365 -7.88 -16.43 -0.94
C LEU A 365 -8.29 -16.24 0.52
N LYS A 366 -8.95 -15.11 0.81
CA LYS A 366 -9.55 -14.88 2.14
C LYS A 366 -10.68 -15.89 2.39
N ASP A 367 -11.02 -16.11 3.64
CA ASP A 367 -12.26 -16.84 3.98
C ASP A 367 -13.46 -16.09 3.36
N GLY A 368 -14.37 -16.83 2.71
CA GLY A 368 -15.48 -16.27 1.96
C GLY A 368 -16.10 -17.25 0.98
N THR A 369 -17.16 -16.81 0.31
CA THR A 369 -17.83 -17.56 -0.75
C THR A 369 -17.30 -17.12 -2.11
N TYR A 370 -17.03 -18.09 -2.98
CA TYR A 370 -16.47 -17.89 -4.31
C TYR A 370 -17.23 -18.71 -5.35
N GLN A 371 -17.25 -18.24 -6.59
CA GLN A 371 -17.81 -18.97 -7.72
C GLN A 371 -16.76 -19.08 -8.83
N VAL A 372 -16.56 -20.28 -9.36
CA VAL A 372 -15.69 -20.53 -10.51
C VAL A 372 -16.54 -20.57 -11.77
N CYS A 373 -16.14 -19.81 -12.78
CA CYS A 373 -16.76 -19.82 -14.09
C CYS A 373 -15.71 -20.05 -15.18
N PHE A 374 -16.04 -20.93 -16.11
CA PHE A 374 -15.22 -21.32 -17.24
C PHE A 374 -15.77 -20.73 -18.53
N ASP A 375 -14.88 -20.27 -19.41
CA ASP A 375 -15.21 -19.73 -20.72
C ASP A 375 -14.11 -20.01 -21.76
N GLY A 376 -14.37 -19.67 -23.02
CA GLY A 376 -13.40 -19.85 -24.10
C GLY A 376 -13.09 -21.31 -24.43
N PHE A 377 -14.13 -22.17 -24.43
CA PHE A 377 -13.98 -23.59 -24.76
C PHE A 377 -13.41 -23.78 -26.18
N PRO A 378 -12.63 -24.86 -26.43
CA PRO A 378 -12.24 -25.23 -27.79
C PRO A 378 -13.44 -25.40 -28.72
N GLU A 379 -13.25 -25.13 -30.01
CA GLU A 379 -14.34 -25.17 -30.98
C GLU A 379 -15.05 -26.53 -31.01
N GLY A 380 -16.37 -26.52 -30.89
CA GLY A 380 -17.22 -27.71 -30.92
C GLY A 380 -17.30 -28.49 -29.61
N PHE A 381 -16.54 -28.11 -28.57
CA PHE A 381 -16.68 -28.70 -27.24
C PHE A 381 -17.93 -28.15 -26.55
N ALA A 382 -18.61 -29.00 -25.80
CA ALA A 382 -19.76 -28.63 -24.98
C ALA A 382 -19.51 -29.06 -23.52
N VAL A 383 -20.06 -28.31 -22.57
CA VAL A 383 -20.06 -28.73 -21.16
C VAL A 383 -20.83 -30.04 -21.03
N THR A 384 -20.25 -30.99 -20.30
CA THR A 384 -20.88 -32.29 -20.05
C THR A 384 -21.97 -32.19 -18.97
N ARG A 385 -22.47 -33.34 -18.51
CA ARG A 385 -23.41 -33.42 -17.40
C ARG A 385 -22.75 -33.02 -16.08
N GLU A 386 -23.29 -32.00 -15.42
CA GLU A 386 -22.90 -31.61 -14.06
C GLU A 386 -23.37 -32.62 -13.00
N ASP A 387 -22.68 -32.67 -11.85
CA ASP A 387 -23.03 -33.43 -10.64
C ASP A 387 -23.35 -34.92 -10.93
N ALA A 388 -22.58 -35.53 -11.83
CA ALA A 388 -22.81 -36.88 -12.31
C ALA A 388 -22.45 -37.99 -11.30
N GLY A 389 -21.67 -37.67 -10.25
CA GLY A 389 -21.00 -38.66 -9.43
C GLY A 389 -20.60 -38.15 -8.05
N SER A 390 -19.37 -38.48 -7.64
CA SER A 390 -18.77 -37.93 -6.42
C SER A 390 -18.05 -36.64 -6.75
N ASP A 391 -18.19 -35.64 -5.88
CA ASP A 391 -17.66 -34.26 -6.03
C ASP A 391 -16.16 -34.24 -6.41
N ASP A 392 -15.36 -35.25 -6.03
CA ASP A 392 -13.94 -35.35 -6.40
C ASP A 392 -13.66 -35.91 -7.81
N LYS A 393 -14.70 -36.24 -8.58
CA LYS A 393 -14.61 -36.99 -9.86
C LYS A 393 -15.69 -36.64 -10.88
N ASP A 394 -16.52 -35.65 -10.64
CA ASP A 394 -17.52 -35.22 -11.61
C ASP A 394 -17.28 -33.79 -12.08
N SER A 395 -18.13 -33.32 -12.98
CA SER A 395 -18.11 -31.94 -13.47
C SER A 395 -19.05 -31.10 -12.60
N ASP A 396 -18.59 -29.91 -12.19
CA ASP A 396 -19.40 -28.99 -11.37
C ASP A 396 -20.05 -27.88 -12.17
N ALA A 397 -19.46 -27.56 -13.33
CA ALA A 397 -19.92 -26.44 -14.13
C ALA A 397 -21.18 -26.83 -14.92
N GLY A 398 -22.21 -26.00 -14.81
CA GLY A 398 -23.41 -26.14 -15.62
C GLY A 398 -23.24 -25.65 -17.06
N ALA A 399 -24.32 -25.70 -17.83
CA ALA A 399 -24.33 -25.28 -19.24
C ALA A 399 -23.98 -23.79 -19.46
N ASP A 400 -24.07 -22.96 -18.41
CA ASP A 400 -23.63 -21.56 -18.42
C ASP A 400 -22.12 -21.39 -18.18
N GLY A 401 -21.41 -22.50 -17.96
CA GLY A 401 -19.99 -22.57 -17.66
C GLY A 401 -19.64 -22.26 -16.21
N CYS A 402 -20.60 -22.07 -15.30
CA CYS A 402 -20.32 -21.74 -13.90
C CYS A 402 -20.66 -22.90 -12.96
N ALA A 403 -19.79 -23.14 -11.97
CA ALA A 403 -20.07 -24.05 -10.87
C ALA A 403 -20.93 -23.36 -9.79
N ALA A 404 -21.51 -24.16 -8.89
CA ALA A 404 -22.17 -23.65 -7.69
C ALA A 404 -21.17 -22.90 -6.77
N PRO A 405 -21.59 -21.84 -6.05
CA PRO A 405 -20.68 -21.12 -5.16
C PRO A 405 -20.14 -22.00 -4.01
N ARG A 406 -18.83 -21.98 -3.80
CA ARG A 406 -18.10 -22.71 -2.76
C ARG A 406 -17.71 -21.79 -1.61
N THR A 407 -17.84 -22.24 -0.37
CA THR A 407 -17.47 -21.44 0.81
C THR A 407 -16.16 -21.93 1.39
N LEU A 408 -15.14 -21.08 1.31
CA LEU A 408 -13.81 -21.35 1.84
C LEU A 408 -13.67 -20.75 3.25
N GLY A 409 -13.19 -21.56 4.19
CA GLY A 409 -12.92 -21.12 5.56
C GLY A 409 -12.91 -22.25 6.58
N GLY A 410 -12.39 -21.97 7.78
CA GLY A 410 -12.33 -22.95 8.86
C GLY A 410 -11.52 -24.20 8.47
N LYS A 411 -12.19 -25.36 8.35
CA LYS A 411 -11.58 -26.64 7.90
C LYS A 411 -11.62 -26.84 6.39
N GLY A 412 -12.48 -26.14 5.65
CA GLY A 412 -12.58 -26.20 4.19
C GLY A 412 -11.83 -25.04 3.56
N ARG A 413 -10.51 -24.95 3.78
CA ARG A 413 -9.68 -23.90 3.16
C ARG A 413 -9.11 -24.33 1.80
N GLU A 414 -9.16 -25.61 1.49
CA GLU A 414 -8.74 -26.12 0.20
C GLU A 414 -9.94 -26.85 -0.40
N ASP A 415 -10.30 -26.45 -1.61
CA ASP A 415 -11.38 -27.03 -2.38
C ASP A 415 -10.84 -27.36 -3.78
N PHE A 416 -10.51 -28.63 -3.97
CA PHE A 416 -9.96 -29.16 -5.22
C PHE A 416 -10.96 -30.09 -5.92
N THR A 417 -12.25 -29.81 -5.73
CA THR A 417 -13.37 -30.57 -6.29
C THR A 417 -14.23 -29.67 -7.16
N VAL A 418 -13.61 -28.67 -7.80
CA VAL A 418 -14.31 -27.75 -8.72
C VAL A 418 -13.73 -27.91 -10.11
N ASP A 419 -14.50 -28.57 -10.95
CA ASP A 419 -14.03 -29.30 -12.10
C ASP A 419 -14.95 -29.04 -13.31
N LEU A 420 -14.40 -29.17 -14.52
CA LEU A 420 -15.11 -28.99 -15.80
C LEU A 420 -14.88 -30.15 -16.75
N GLY A 421 -15.92 -30.95 -16.98
CA GLY A 421 -15.94 -31.93 -18.06
C GLY A 421 -16.42 -31.29 -19.36
N LEU A 422 -15.65 -31.46 -20.44
CA LEU A 422 -16.03 -31.00 -21.76
C LEU A 422 -16.14 -32.17 -22.73
N ALA A 423 -17.34 -32.38 -23.26
CA ALA A 423 -17.58 -33.35 -24.29
C ALA A 423 -17.05 -32.85 -25.65
N PRO A 424 -16.08 -33.56 -26.28
CA PRO A 424 -15.57 -33.18 -27.59
C PRO A 424 -16.65 -33.36 -28.68
N PRO A 425 -16.54 -32.67 -29.83
CA PRO A 425 -17.37 -32.96 -30.98
C PRO A 425 -17.10 -34.40 -31.49
N THR A 426 -18.13 -35.06 -32.02
CA THR A 426 -18.02 -36.41 -32.61
C THR A 426 -18.07 -36.38 -34.13
N ASN A 427 -17.58 -37.45 -34.73
CA ASN A 427 -17.57 -37.69 -36.15
C ASN A 427 -18.51 -38.85 -36.55
N ARG A 428 -18.83 -38.93 -37.84
CA ARG A 428 -19.67 -39.97 -38.44
C ARG A 428 -19.06 -40.46 -39.76
N ILE A 429 -19.12 -41.76 -40.01
CA ILE A 429 -18.69 -42.37 -41.29
C ILE A 429 -19.65 -43.48 -41.73
N GLY A 430 -19.93 -43.55 -43.02
CA GLY A 430 -20.67 -44.63 -43.66
C GLY A 430 -21.56 -44.11 -44.78
N ASP A 431 -22.01 -45.01 -45.65
CA ASP A 431 -22.95 -44.67 -46.70
C ASP A 431 -23.74 -45.91 -47.16
N PHE A 432 -23.20 -46.70 -48.10
CA PHE A 432 -23.99 -47.73 -48.79
C PHE A 432 -23.22 -49.01 -49.18
N ALA A 433 -23.90 -50.16 -49.11
CA ALA A 433 -23.49 -51.38 -49.79
C ALA A 433 -24.55 -51.76 -50.82
N TRP A 434 -24.16 -52.12 -52.04
CA TRP A 434 -25.10 -52.44 -53.12
C TRP A 434 -24.75 -53.70 -53.88
N ALA A 435 -25.76 -54.29 -54.51
CA ALA A 435 -25.58 -55.40 -55.43
C ALA A 435 -25.31 -54.84 -56.84
N ASP A 436 -24.08 -55.02 -57.32
CA ASP A 436 -23.68 -54.72 -58.69
C ASP A 436 -24.19 -55.84 -59.60
N THR A 437 -25.26 -55.52 -60.32
CA THR A 437 -26.03 -56.49 -61.11
C THR A 437 -25.51 -56.65 -62.53
N ASP A 438 -24.73 -55.68 -63.03
CA ASP A 438 -24.16 -55.72 -64.37
C ASP A 438 -22.63 -55.94 -64.38
N GLY A 439 -22.00 -55.90 -63.20
CA GLY A 439 -20.58 -56.21 -62.96
C GLY A 439 -19.63 -55.09 -63.35
N ASN A 440 -20.11 -53.84 -63.46
CA ASN A 440 -19.31 -52.72 -63.95
C ASN A 440 -18.56 -51.95 -62.83
N GLY A 441 -18.84 -52.26 -61.56
CA GLY A 441 -18.23 -51.66 -60.37
C GLY A 441 -18.72 -50.25 -60.02
N ARG A 442 -19.78 -49.76 -60.67
CA ARG A 442 -20.41 -48.47 -60.44
C ARG A 442 -21.73 -48.66 -59.71
N GLN A 443 -22.13 -47.66 -58.95
CA GLN A 443 -23.43 -47.62 -58.31
C GLN A 443 -24.47 -47.06 -59.30
N ASP A 444 -25.12 -47.94 -60.05
CA ASP A 444 -26.05 -47.52 -61.10
C ASP A 444 -27.50 -47.34 -60.59
N PRO A 445 -28.28 -46.44 -61.21
CA PRO A 445 -29.71 -46.30 -60.88
C PRO A 445 -30.48 -47.60 -61.10
N GLY A 446 -31.10 -48.11 -60.02
CA GLY A 446 -31.91 -49.32 -60.04
C GLY A 446 -31.21 -50.54 -59.45
N GLU A 447 -29.93 -50.43 -59.12
CA GLU A 447 -29.22 -51.44 -58.35
C GLU A 447 -29.67 -51.41 -56.89
N PRO A 448 -30.06 -52.56 -56.31
CA PRO A 448 -30.58 -52.59 -54.95
C PRO A 448 -29.43 -52.51 -53.94
N GLY A 449 -29.72 -51.91 -52.79
CA GLY A 449 -28.87 -52.04 -51.62
C GLY A 449 -28.76 -53.49 -51.16
N LEU A 450 -27.60 -53.85 -50.63
CA LEU A 450 -27.30 -55.20 -50.19
C LEU A 450 -27.34 -55.28 -48.67
N ALA A 451 -28.34 -55.99 -48.17
CA ALA A 451 -28.59 -56.16 -46.74
C ALA A 451 -27.68 -57.22 -46.10
N GLY A 452 -27.36 -57.02 -44.82
CA GLY A 452 -26.66 -58.01 -44.01
C GLY A 452 -25.16 -58.14 -44.28
N VAL A 453 -24.57 -57.24 -45.07
CA VAL A 453 -23.11 -57.18 -45.27
C VAL A 453 -22.47 -56.79 -43.95
N LYS A 454 -21.52 -57.60 -43.46
CA LYS A 454 -20.77 -57.24 -42.26
C LYS A 454 -19.77 -56.14 -42.60
N VAL A 455 -19.93 -55.00 -41.93
CA VAL A 455 -19.04 -53.85 -42.01
C VAL A 455 -18.29 -53.70 -40.70
N THR A 456 -16.98 -53.54 -40.75
CA THR A 456 -16.09 -53.39 -39.60
C THR A 456 -15.29 -52.12 -39.72
N LEU A 457 -15.39 -51.25 -38.71
CA LEU A 457 -14.59 -50.04 -38.59
C LEU A 457 -13.28 -50.35 -37.85
N LYS A 458 -12.15 -49.91 -38.40
CA LYS A 458 -10.83 -50.05 -37.78
C LYS A 458 -10.16 -48.69 -37.59
N ASN A 459 -9.41 -48.55 -36.50
CA ASN A 459 -8.44 -47.48 -36.30
C ASN A 459 -7.07 -48.13 -36.15
N GLY A 460 -6.24 -48.00 -37.20
CA GLY A 460 -5.03 -48.81 -37.35
C GLY A 460 -5.35 -50.31 -37.41
N ALA A 461 -4.71 -51.11 -36.55
CA ALA A 461 -4.93 -52.56 -36.49
C ALA A 461 -6.12 -52.96 -35.60
N THR A 462 -6.72 -52.02 -34.86
CA THR A 462 -7.75 -52.29 -33.86
C THR A 462 -9.14 -52.14 -34.49
N GLU A 463 -9.98 -53.17 -34.33
CA GLU A 463 -11.41 -53.06 -34.61
C GLU A 463 -12.09 -52.18 -33.54
N VAL A 464 -12.77 -51.13 -34.00
CA VAL A 464 -13.43 -50.13 -33.14
C VAL A 464 -14.92 -50.45 -32.99
N ALA A 465 -15.56 -50.90 -34.07
CA ALA A 465 -16.97 -51.26 -34.11
C ALA A 465 -17.27 -52.16 -35.32
N SER A 466 -18.42 -52.85 -35.31
CA SER A 466 -18.94 -53.58 -36.46
C SER A 466 -20.47 -53.52 -36.50
N VAL A 467 -21.02 -53.36 -37.69
CA VAL A 467 -22.46 -53.33 -37.98
C VAL A 467 -22.77 -54.24 -39.17
N ALA A 468 -24.05 -54.51 -39.39
CA ALA A 468 -24.53 -55.09 -40.65
C ALA A 468 -25.31 -54.02 -41.41
N THR A 469 -25.20 -54.00 -42.75
CA THR A 469 -25.99 -53.10 -43.59
C THR A 469 -27.48 -53.39 -43.44
N GLY A 470 -28.30 -52.33 -43.49
CA GLY A 470 -29.76 -52.40 -43.41
C GLY A 470 -30.39 -53.04 -44.64
N ASP A 471 -31.72 -53.24 -44.60
CA ASP A 471 -32.48 -53.81 -45.72
C ASP A 471 -32.35 -52.99 -47.03
N ASP A 472 -32.04 -51.71 -46.89
CA ASP A 472 -31.78 -50.78 -47.99
C ASP A 472 -30.30 -50.69 -48.37
N GLY A 473 -29.40 -51.44 -47.74
CA GLY A 473 -27.96 -51.39 -47.97
C GLY A 473 -27.20 -50.33 -47.16
N ALA A 474 -27.90 -49.46 -46.43
CA ALA A 474 -27.25 -48.37 -45.70
C ALA A 474 -26.52 -48.84 -44.43
N TYR A 475 -25.45 -48.14 -44.06
CA TYR A 475 -24.77 -48.34 -42.78
C TYR A 475 -24.16 -47.03 -42.25
N ALA A 476 -23.88 -46.96 -40.95
CA ALA A 476 -23.16 -45.83 -40.37
C ALA A 476 -22.46 -46.21 -39.05
N PHE A 477 -21.40 -45.48 -38.75
CA PHE A 477 -20.75 -45.42 -37.45
C PHE A 477 -20.78 -43.97 -36.96
N ASP A 478 -21.54 -43.72 -35.90
CA ASP A 478 -21.67 -42.42 -35.24
C ASP A 478 -20.76 -42.32 -34.00
N GLY A 479 -20.60 -41.11 -33.47
CA GLY A 479 -19.94 -40.92 -32.16
C GLY A 479 -18.43 -41.13 -32.19
N LEU A 480 -17.79 -41.01 -33.35
CA LEU A 480 -16.36 -41.30 -33.52
C LEU A 480 -15.49 -40.14 -33.02
N GLU A 481 -14.35 -40.45 -32.42
CA GLU A 481 -13.32 -39.47 -32.10
C GLU A 481 -12.61 -38.96 -33.38
N ASP A 482 -11.78 -37.92 -33.24
CA ASP A 482 -10.92 -37.44 -34.34
C ASP A 482 -9.84 -38.49 -34.61
N GLY A 483 -9.62 -38.84 -35.87
CA GLY A 483 -8.66 -39.86 -36.23
C GLY A 483 -8.80 -40.42 -37.65
N GLY A 484 -7.88 -41.35 -37.96
CA GLY A 484 -7.89 -42.11 -39.21
C GLY A 484 -8.63 -43.43 -39.05
N TYR A 485 -9.63 -43.65 -39.88
CA TYR A 485 -10.48 -44.83 -39.86
C TYR A 485 -10.45 -45.57 -41.19
N GLN A 486 -10.44 -46.90 -41.14
CA GLN A 486 -10.58 -47.78 -42.30
C GLN A 486 -11.87 -48.57 -42.16
N VAL A 487 -12.68 -48.62 -43.22
CA VAL A 487 -13.91 -49.42 -43.25
C VAL A 487 -13.64 -50.70 -44.01
N CYS A 488 -14.00 -51.84 -43.44
CA CYS A 488 -13.80 -53.15 -44.05
C CYS A 488 -15.12 -53.88 -44.22
N PHE A 489 -15.38 -54.36 -45.42
CA PHE A 489 -16.56 -55.11 -45.79
C PHE A 489 -16.23 -56.58 -45.96
N THR A 490 -17.08 -57.45 -45.42
CA THR A 490 -16.97 -58.90 -45.61
C THR A 490 -18.04 -59.35 -46.60
N PRO A 491 -17.66 -59.86 -47.80
CA PRO A 491 -18.62 -60.36 -48.77
C PRO A 491 -19.49 -61.49 -48.19
N PRO A 492 -20.81 -61.46 -48.44
CA PRO A 492 -21.70 -62.59 -48.16
C PRO A 492 -21.30 -63.86 -48.94
N PRO A 493 -21.71 -65.06 -48.50
CA PRO A 493 -21.44 -66.29 -49.24
C PRO A 493 -21.99 -66.24 -50.67
N GLY A 494 -21.10 -66.46 -51.65
CA GLY A 494 -21.47 -66.46 -53.07
C GLY A 494 -21.28 -65.10 -53.77
N GLU A 495 -20.84 -64.07 -53.05
CA GLU A 495 -20.58 -62.74 -53.60
C GLU A 495 -19.10 -62.36 -53.44
N HIS A 496 -18.66 -61.37 -54.22
CA HIS A 496 -17.32 -60.78 -54.14
C HIS A 496 -17.40 -59.27 -54.36
N LEU A 497 -16.42 -58.54 -53.82
CA LEU A 497 -16.30 -57.11 -54.05
C LEU A 497 -15.97 -56.80 -55.52
N VAL A 498 -16.58 -55.76 -56.04
CA VAL A 498 -16.36 -55.22 -57.39
C VAL A 498 -15.09 -54.36 -57.44
N PRO A 499 -14.53 -54.05 -58.62
CA PRO A 499 -13.33 -53.23 -58.71
C PRO A 499 -13.48 -51.88 -58.00
N LYS A 500 -12.49 -51.52 -57.19
CA LYS A 500 -12.46 -50.21 -56.53
C LYS A 500 -12.26 -49.08 -57.54
N ASP A 501 -12.78 -47.90 -57.22
CA ASP A 501 -12.60 -46.65 -57.96
C ASP A 501 -13.04 -46.71 -59.45
N ALA A 502 -14.13 -47.42 -59.76
CA ALA A 502 -14.61 -47.62 -61.14
C ALA A 502 -15.43 -46.45 -61.72
N ALA A 503 -15.81 -45.48 -60.87
CA ALA A 503 -16.53 -44.25 -61.21
C ALA A 503 -15.96 -43.05 -60.44
N ASP A 504 -16.76 -41.99 -60.27
CA ASP A 504 -16.46 -40.92 -59.32
C ASP A 504 -16.79 -41.35 -57.88
N ASP A 505 -16.13 -40.73 -56.90
CA ASP A 505 -16.13 -41.04 -55.45
C ASP A 505 -17.53 -41.10 -54.79
N ALA A 506 -18.59 -40.69 -55.49
CA ALA A 506 -19.97 -40.74 -55.00
C ALA A 506 -20.80 -41.86 -55.65
N ALA A 507 -20.21 -42.65 -56.55
CA ALA A 507 -20.89 -43.69 -57.32
C ALA A 507 -19.96 -44.88 -57.65
N ASP A 508 -18.86 -45.03 -56.93
CA ASP A 508 -17.91 -46.14 -57.07
C ASP A 508 -17.85 -46.98 -55.79
N SER A 509 -17.01 -48.02 -55.83
CA SER A 509 -16.71 -48.82 -54.65
C SER A 509 -15.35 -48.41 -54.09
N ASP A 510 -15.28 -48.20 -52.79
CA ASP A 510 -14.03 -47.81 -52.11
C ASP A 510 -13.22 -48.99 -51.57
N ALA A 511 -13.88 -50.12 -51.36
CA ALA A 511 -13.27 -51.29 -50.74
C ALA A 511 -12.35 -52.01 -51.73
N ASP A 512 -11.07 -52.17 -51.38
CA ASP A 512 -10.13 -52.96 -52.18
C ASP A 512 -10.57 -54.44 -52.19
N PRO A 513 -10.86 -55.05 -53.35
CA PRO A 513 -11.31 -56.44 -53.44
C PRO A 513 -10.34 -57.48 -52.86
N ALA A 514 -9.05 -57.15 -52.77
CA ALA A 514 -8.04 -58.04 -52.22
C ALA A 514 -8.04 -58.05 -50.69
N THR A 515 -8.38 -56.92 -50.06
CA THR A 515 -8.30 -56.75 -48.60
C THR A 515 -9.66 -56.67 -47.92
N GLY A 516 -10.69 -56.34 -48.68
CA GLY A 516 -12.03 -56.00 -48.18
C GLY A 516 -12.12 -54.61 -47.57
N CYS A 517 -11.05 -53.81 -47.56
CA CYS A 517 -10.99 -52.57 -46.80
C CYS A 517 -10.76 -51.34 -47.70
N THR A 518 -11.30 -50.20 -47.27
CA THR A 518 -11.07 -48.90 -47.89
C THR A 518 -9.68 -48.36 -47.60
N ASP A 519 -9.28 -47.27 -48.28
CA ASP A 519 -8.20 -46.42 -47.79
C ASP A 519 -8.58 -45.76 -46.44
N VAL A 520 -7.59 -45.26 -45.71
CA VAL A 520 -7.81 -44.59 -44.42
C VAL A 520 -8.49 -43.24 -44.64
N ARG A 521 -9.70 -43.08 -44.11
CA ARG A 521 -10.48 -41.84 -44.07
C ARG A 521 -10.13 -41.03 -42.82
N GLN A 522 -9.77 -39.76 -42.99
CA GLN A 522 -9.43 -38.85 -41.89
C GLN A 522 -10.67 -38.07 -41.44
N LEU A 523 -11.06 -38.23 -40.18
CA LEU A 523 -12.16 -37.50 -39.56
C LEU A 523 -11.63 -36.51 -38.52
N GLY A 524 -12.25 -35.33 -38.44
CA GLY A 524 -11.90 -34.31 -37.46
C GLY A 524 -12.54 -32.96 -37.77
N GLN A 525 -12.00 -31.87 -37.20
CA GLN A 525 -12.57 -30.51 -37.31
C GLN A 525 -12.96 -30.08 -38.73
N GLY A 526 -12.18 -30.45 -39.75
CA GLY A 526 -12.45 -30.13 -41.16
C GLY A 526 -13.36 -31.09 -41.91
N LYS A 527 -13.63 -32.29 -41.36
CA LYS A 527 -14.47 -33.34 -41.96
C LYS A 527 -15.12 -34.16 -40.85
N ARG A 528 -16.21 -33.63 -40.29
CA ARG A 528 -16.99 -34.27 -39.20
C ARG A 528 -17.83 -35.44 -39.69
N GLU A 529 -18.16 -35.46 -40.97
CA GLU A 529 -19.00 -36.48 -41.57
C GLU A 529 -18.44 -36.92 -42.92
N ASP A 530 -18.41 -38.24 -43.14
CA ASP A 530 -17.98 -38.87 -44.38
C ASP A 530 -19.05 -39.86 -44.90
N ARG A 531 -19.71 -39.50 -46.00
CA ARG A 531 -20.81 -40.25 -46.64
C ARG A 531 -20.48 -40.56 -48.10
N THR A 532 -19.27 -41.07 -48.32
CA THR A 532 -18.74 -41.48 -49.62
C THR A 532 -17.92 -42.75 -49.39
N VAL A 533 -18.49 -43.68 -48.63
CA VAL A 533 -17.80 -44.90 -48.21
C VAL A 533 -18.69 -46.06 -48.55
N ASP A 534 -18.44 -46.62 -49.72
CA ASP A 534 -19.36 -47.50 -50.42
C ASP A 534 -18.71 -48.81 -50.85
N ALA A 535 -19.51 -49.87 -50.92
CA ALA A 535 -19.04 -51.19 -51.37
C ALA A 535 -20.04 -51.90 -52.30
N GLY A 536 -19.58 -52.19 -53.53
CA GLY A 536 -20.35 -52.93 -54.51
C GLY A 536 -20.03 -54.42 -54.49
N PHE A 537 -21.04 -55.27 -54.68
CA PHE A 537 -20.91 -56.72 -54.63
C PHE A 537 -21.55 -57.39 -55.84
N ALA A 538 -20.80 -58.29 -56.48
CA ALA A 538 -21.29 -59.09 -57.60
C ALA A 538 -21.35 -60.58 -57.23
N VAL A 539 -22.32 -61.30 -57.80
CA VAL A 539 -22.46 -62.74 -57.59
C VAL A 539 -21.34 -63.51 -58.30
N THR A 540 -20.75 -64.49 -57.61
CA THR A 540 -19.78 -65.41 -58.19
C THR A 540 -20.51 -66.35 -59.14
N VAL A 541 -20.39 -66.14 -60.45
CA VAL A 541 -20.94 -67.08 -61.44
C VAL A 541 -20.09 -68.35 -61.42
N GLY A 542 -20.67 -69.46 -60.96
CA GLY A 542 -20.02 -70.77 -60.98
C GLY A 542 -19.63 -71.15 -62.42
N ALA A 543 -18.35 -71.43 -62.62
CA ALA A 543 -17.80 -71.96 -63.88
C ALA A 543 -18.29 -73.38 -64.16
#